data_AF-A0A9D5JS48-F1
#
_entry.id   AF-A0A9D5JS48-F1
#
_cell.length_a   1.000
_cell.length_b   1.000
_cell.length_c   1.000
_cell.angle_alpha   90.00
_cell.angle_beta   90.00
_cell.angle_gamma   90.00
#
_symmetry.space_group_name_H-M   'P 1'
#
loop_
_entity.id
_entity.type
_entity.pdbx_description
1 polymer ?
#
loop_
_entity_poly.entity_id
_entity_poly.type
_entity_poly.pdbx_seq_one_letter_code
_entity_poly.pdbx_strand_id
1 'polypeptide(L)'
;MKSSYAVYQSLLEARQKQQEAAAAVPPSEANAEQPPPAEPPTEAAPPEEPQPPQTPPEAIVPSLEPVEAAHQLRSTPTQVSPQDIPPMIQARGFHHPNDMSHVGLTGTIQGDFTNAYEEQTIEGDPVIVDRATGLIWQPSGSPDPLSWDQAQEYVAQLNQRQYAAYTDWRLPTVEELASLLEFEQQNGTYYLDPRFDATQSHCWTSDPVATSSTNAVWVVAFHSGHIFYDPVDRTNYVRAVR
;
A
#
# COMPACT_ATOMS: atom_id res chain seq x y z
N MET A 1 2.52 19.49 -21.45
CA MET A 1 1.72 18.65 -20.54
C MET A 1 2.65 18.20 -19.43
N LYS A 2 2.32 18.43 -18.16
CA LYS A 2 3.07 17.83 -17.05
C LYS A 2 2.74 16.33 -17.02
N SER A 3 3.72 15.46 -16.79
CA SER A 3 3.50 14.03 -16.57
C SER A 3 2.52 13.84 -15.39
N SER A 4 1.68 12.80 -15.42
CA SER A 4 0.74 12.50 -14.33
C SER A 4 1.49 12.34 -12.99
N TYR A 5 2.74 11.85 -13.02
CA TYR A 5 3.63 11.82 -11.85
C TYR A 5 3.92 13.22 -11.29
N ALA A 6 4.13 14.22 -12.14
CA ALA A 6 4.37 15.59 -11.70
C ALA A 6 3.08 16.24 -11.16
N VAL A 7 1.90 15.84 -11.65
CA VAL A 7 0.60 16.25 -11.10
C VAL A 7 0.38 15.59 -9.74
N TYR A 8 0.67 14.29 -9.61
CA TYR A 8 0.63 13.55 -8.35
C TYR A 8 1.54 14.18 -7.30
N GLN A 9 2.80 14.46 -7.64
CA GLN A 9 3.74 15.17 -6.74
C GLN A 9 3.20 16.56 -6.33
N SER A 10 2.59 17.30 -7.27
CA SER A 10 1.99 18.60 -6.95
C SER A 10 0.78 18.48 -6.00
N LEU A 11 -0.04 17.43 -6.14
CA LEU A 11 -1.16 17.16 -5.24
C LEU A 11 -0.68 16.70 -3.86
N LEU A 12 0.41 15.93 -3.79
CA LEU A 12 1.06 15.54 -2.54
C LEU A 12 1.58 16.76 -1.79
N GLU A 13 2.32 17.65 -2.46
CA GLU A 13 2.81 18.91 -1.88
C GLU A 13 1.65 19.79 -1.35
N ALA A 14 0.53 19.82 -2.06
CA ALA A 14 -0.65 20.58 -1.64
C ALA A 14 -1.30 19.98 -0.39
N ARG A 15 -1.42 18.66 -0.31
CA ARG A 15 -2.00 17.95 0.85
C ARG A 15 -1.12 18.12 2.10
N GLN A 16 0.21 18.02 1.94
CA GLN A 16 1.15 18.26 3.02
C GLN A 16 1.05 19.70 3.56
N LYS A 17 1.01 20.70 2.67
CA LYS A 17 0.81 22.10 3.08
C LYS A 17 -0.52 22.32 3.80
N GLN A 18 -1.59 21.62 3.41
CA GLN A 18 -2.86 21.69 4.12
C GLN A 18 -2.79 21.07 5.51
N GLN A 19 -2.07 19.95 5.69
CA GLN A 19 -1.86 19.34 7.00
C GLN A 19 -1.00 20.22 7.91
N GLU A 20 0.08 20.81 7.38
CA GLU A 20 0.91 21.78 8.12
C GLU A 20 0.13 23.04 8.50
N ALA A 21 -0.72 23.56 7.61
CA ALA A 21 -1.57 24.71 7.90
C ALA A 21 -2.65 24.41 8.96
N ALA A 22 -3.20 23.19 8.97
CA ALA A 22 -4.16 22.76 9.99
C ALA A 22 -3.51 22.57 11.38
N ALA A 23 -2.20 22.32 11.43
CA ALA A 23 -1.43 22.17 12.68
C ALA A 23 -0.96 23.52 13.27
N ALA A 24 -1.05 24.63 12.53
CA ALA A 24 -0.63 25.95 13.01
C ALA A 24 -1.74 26.66 13.80
N VAL A 25 -1.61 26.67 15.14
CA VAL A 25 -2.45 27.49 16.04
C VAL A 25 -2.14 28.98 15.80
N PRO A 26 -3.13 29.84 15.52
CA PRO A 26 -2.89 31.28 15.35
C PRO A 26 -2.54 31.95 16.70
N PRO A 27 -1.67 32.97 16.73
CA PRO A 27 -1.33 33.66 17.97
C PRO A 27 -2.55 34.44 18.49
N SER A 28 -2.87 34.28 19.78
CA SER A 28 -3.96 35.03 20.42
C SER A 28 -3.57 36.50 20.57
N GLU A 29 -4.34 37.41 19.98
CA GLU A 29 -4.23 38.85 20.22
C GLU A 29 -4.64 39.19 21.65
N ALA A 30 -3.70 39.75 22.42
CA ALA A 30 -3.96 40.30 23.74
C ALA A 30 -4.52 41.72 23.59
N ASN A 31 -5.80 41.92 23.96
CA ASN A 31 -6.37 43.24 24.18
C ASN A 31 -6.28 43.58 25.67
N ALA A 32 -5.66 44.72 25.97
CA ALA A 32 -5.52 45.28 27.29
C ALA A 32 -6.77 46.09 27.66
N GLU A 33 -7.43 45.72 28.76
CA GLU A 33 -8.47 46.55 29.38
C GLU A 33 -8.23 46.61 30.91
N GLN A 34 -8.21 47.82 31.44
CA GLN A 34 -7.85 48.14 32.83
C GLN A 34 -8.90 47.63 33.83
N PRO A 35 -8.51 47.24 35.07
CA PRO A 35 -9.47 46.75 36.06
C PRO A 35 -10.16 47.89 36.84
N PRO A 36 -11.45 47.75 37.20
CA PRO A 36 -12.15 48.63 38.15
C PRO A 36 -11.80 48.29 39.64
N PRO A 37 -12.12 49.18 40.61
CA PRO A 37 -11.57 49.12 41.97
C PRO A 37 -12.23 48.08 42.88
N ALA A 38 -11.49 47.69 43.91
CA ALA A 38 -11.69 46.54 44.78
C ALA A 38 -12.97 46.55 45.65
N GLU A 39 -13.66 45.41 45.69
CA GLU A 39 -14.65 45.03 46.71
C GLU A 39 -13.98 44.23 47.87
N PRO A 40 -14.51 44.28 49.11
CA PRO A 40 -13.91 43.66 50.30
C PRO A 40 -14.03 42.11 50.30
N PRO A 41 -13.20 41.39 51.07
CA PRO A 41 -12.97 39.97 50.85
C PRO A 41 -14.15 39.12 51.30
N THR A 42 -14.66 38.29 50.37
CA THR A 42 -15.52 37.14 50.68
C THR A 42 -14.61 35.93 50.92
N GLU A 43 -14.90 35.21 51.99
CA GLU A 43 -14.25 34.00 52.48
C GLU A 43 -13.98 32.99 51.34
N ALA A 44 -12.70 32.71 51.09
CA ALA A 44 -12.26 31.82 50.02
C ALA A 44 -12.52 30.35 50.39
N ALA A 45 -13.34 29.67 49.59
CA ALA A 45 -13.33 28.21 49.50
C ALA A 45 -11.95 27.74 49.01
N PRO A 46 -11.46 26.55 49.44
CA PRO A 46 -10.14 26.06 49.06
C PRO A 46 -10.04 25.85 47.54
N PRO A 47 -8.85 26.05 46.94
CA PRO A 47 -8.66 25.91 45.50
C PRO A 47 -8.85 24.46 45.08
N GLU A 48 -9.68 24.25 44.06
CA GLU A 48 -9.81 22.97 43.37
C GLU A 48 -8.49 22.72 42.62
N GLU A 49 -7.83 21.59 42.91
CA GLU A 49 -6.58 21.20 42.23
C GLU A 49 -6.81 21.10 40.71
N PRO A 50 -5.86 21.58 39.89
CA PRO A 50 -5.96 21.43 38.44
C PRO A 50 -5.98 19.93 38.10
N GLN A 51 -7.07 19.50 37.46
CA GLN A 51 -7.20 18.15 36.93
C GLN A 51 -6.01 17.87 35.98
N PRO A 52 -5.34 16.71 36.08
CA PRO A 52 -4.28 16.35 35.16
C PRO A 52 -4.80 16.38 33.71
N PRO A 53 -3.96 16.70 32.72
CA PRO A 53 -4.38 16.75 31.32
C PRO A 53 -5.06 15.43 30.96
N GLN A 54 -6.32 15.51 30.54
CA GLN A 54 -7.02 14.36 30.00
C GLN A 54 -6.26 13.94 28.74
N THR A 55 -5.78 12.70 28.72
CA THR A 55 -5.24 12.06 27.52
C THR A 55 -6.27 12.24 26.40
N PRO A 56 -5.86 12.67 25.19
CA PRO A 56 -6.76 12.65 24.04
C PRO A 56 -7.37 11.26 23.93
N PRO A 57 -8.67 11.12 23.56
CA PRO A 57 -9.26 9.81 23.36
C PRO A 57 -8.36 9.04 22.40
N GLU A 58 -7.83 7.92 22.91
CA GLU A 58 -7.03 6.96 22.18
C GLU A 58 -7.74 6.71 20.86
N ALA A 59 -7.06 7.01 19.75
CA ALA A 59 -7.59 6.71 18.43
C ALA A 59 -8.02 5.25 18.46
N ILE A 60 -9.31 5.00 18.29
CA ILE A 60 -9.84 3.66 18.07
C ILE A 60 -9.33 3.27 16.69
N VAL A 61 -8.07 2.85 16.62
CA VAL A 61 -7.61 1.97 15.55
C VAL A 61 -8.58 0.80 15.58
N PRO A 62 -9.35 0.53 14.51
CA PRO A 62 -10.18 -0.64 14.48
C PRO A 62 -9.25 -1.83 14.67
N SER A 63 -9.30 -2.40 15.87
CA SER A 63 -8.62 -3.64 16.22
C SER A 63 -9.29 -4.72 15.37
N LEU A 64 -8.72 -4.96 14.20
CA LEU A 64 -9.00 -6.13 13.41
C LEU A 64 -8.62 -7.32 14.29
N GLU A 65 -9.62 -8.02 14.82
CA GLU A 65 -9.43 -9.34 15.44
C GLU A 65 -8.48 -10.15 14.53
N PRO A 66 -7.41 -10.78 15.07
CA PRO A 66 -6.49 -11.55 14.25
C PRO A 66 -7.23 -12.78 13.71
N VAL A 67 -7.73 -12.67 12.48
CA VAL A 67 -8.10 -13.85 11.71
C VAL A 67 -6.78 -14.49 11.33
N GLU A 68 -6.47 -15.66 11.91
CA GLU A 68 -5.28 -16.43 11.55
C GLU A 68 -5.33 -16.69 10.04
N ALA A 69 -4.40 -16.08 9.30
CA ALA A 69 -4.36 -16.18 7.85
C ALA A 69 -4.17 -17.65 7.44
N ALA A 70 -5.05 -18.15 6.57
CA ALA A 70 -4.98 -19.52 6.10
C ALA A 70 -3.73 -19.78 5.24
N HIS A 71 -3.19 -18.73 4.62
CA HIS A 71 -2.07 -18.81 3.68
C HIS A 71 -0.96 -17.81 4.03
N GLN A 72 0.05 -18.26 4.77
CA GLN A 72 1.26 -17.47 4.97
C GLN A 72 2.12 -17.45 3.69
N LEU A 73 2.15 -16.29 3.03
CA LEU A 73 3.01 -16.02 1.87
C LEU A 73 4.36 -15.48 2.30
N ARG A 74 5.38 -15.67 1.46
CA ARG A 74 6.72 -15.11 1.68
C ARG A 74 6.69 -13.59 1.54
N SER A 75 7.13 -12.90 2.59
CA SER A 75 7.27 -11.43 2.62
C SER A 75 8.70 -10.94 2.47
N THR A 76 9.70 -11.83 2.58
CA THR A 76 11.12 -11.47 2.46
C THR A 76 11.58 -11.60 1.01
N PRO A 77 12.09 -10.52 0.39
CA PRO A 77 12.61 -10.57 -0.98
C PRO A 77 13.74 -11.60 -1.14
N THR A 78 13.75 -12.33 -2.25
CA THR A 78 14.79 -13.31 -2.57
C THR A 78 15.08 -13.36 -4.07
N GLN A 79 16.23 -13.89 -4.43
CA GLN A 79 16.54 -14.14 -5.84
C GLN A 79 15.76 -15.37 -6.32
N VAL A 80 14.98 -15.22 -7.39
CA VAL A 80 14.11 -16.29 -7.92
C VAL A 80 14.49 -16.57 -9.38
N SER A 81 14.73 -17.83 -9.72
CA SER A 81 15.01 -18.20 -11.12
C SER A 81 13.71 -18.47 -11.89
N PRO A 82 13.72 -18.38 -13.23
CA PRO A 82 12.53 -18.74 -14.02
C PRO A 82 12.04 -20.17 -13.82
N GLN A 83 12.93 -21.07 -13.39
CA GLN A 83 12.59 -22.48 -13.14
C GLN A 83 11.86 -22.68 -11.80
N ASP A 84 11.96 -21.71 -10.89
CA ASP A 84 11.32 -21.76 -9.57
C ASP A 84 9.87 -21.27 -9.60
N ILE A 85 9.48 -20.51 -10.63
CA ILE A 85 8.13 -19.93 -10.74
C ILE A 85 7.04 -21.01 -10.93
N PRO A 86 7.14 -21.96 -11.89
CA PRO A 86 6.12 -23.00 -12.04
C PRO A 86 5.86 -23.83 -10.78
N PRO A 87 6.87 -24.38 -10.08
CA PRO A 87 6.60 -25.15 -8.86
C PRO A 87 6.06 -24.28 -7.72
N MET A 88 6.43 -22.99 -7.65
CA MET A 88 5.85 -22.05 -6.67
C MET A 88 4.35 -21.83 -6.90
N ILE A 89 3.93 -21.57 -8.14
CA ILE A 89 2.51 -21.42 -8.49
C ILE A 89 1.73 -22.69 -8.16
N GLN A 90 2.27 -23.87 -8.55
CA GLN A 90 1.63 -25.16 -8.30
C GLN A 90 1.51 -25.45 -6.80
N ALA A 91 2.57 -25.22 -6.01
CA ALA A 91 2.57 -25.51 -4.58
C ALA A 91 1.62 -24.61 -3.78
N ARG A 92 1.35 -23.39 -4.26
CA ARG A 92 0.43 -22.44 -3.64
C ARG A 92 -1.00 -22.51 -4.18
N GLY A 93 -1.24 -23.30 -5.23
CA GLY A 93 -2.53 -23.35 -5.90
C GLY A 93 -2.88 -22.04 -6.61
N PHE A 94 -1.89 -21.24 -7.02
CA PHE A 94 -2.15 -19.96 -7.69
C PHE A 94 -2.60 -20.17 -9.14
N HIS A 95 -3.29 -19.15 -9.66
CA HIS A 95 -3.68 -19.12 -11.07
C HIS A 95 -2.57 -18.50 -11.94
N HIS A 96 -2.40 -19.06 -13.13
CA HIS A 96 -1.57 -18.51 -14.19
C HIS A 96 -2.30 -18.76 -15.52
N PRO A 97 -3.27 -17.91 -15.90
CA PRO A 97 -4.20 -18.22 -17.00
C PRO A 97 -3.55 -18.19 -18.38
N ASN A 98 -2.51 -17.38 -18.61
CA ASN A 98 -1.89 -17.24 -19.93
C ASN A 98 -0.65 -18.13 -20.13
N ASP A 99 -0.57 -18.80 -21.27
CA ASP A 99 0.51 -19.75 -21.59
C ASP A 99 1.74 -19.03 -22.16
N MET A 100 2.80 -18.96 -21.34
CA MET A 100 4.09 -18.37 -21.71
C MET A 100 5.20 -19.43 -21.88
N SER A 101 4.85 -20.73 -21.96
CA SER A 101 5.83 -21.82 -22.11
C SER A 101 6.63 -21.73 -23.40
N HIS A 102 6.05 -21.16 -24.45
CA HIS A 102 6.69 -20.95 -25.75
C HIS A 102 7.89 -19.99 -25.72
N VAL A 103 7.99 -19.13 -24.70
CA VAL A 103 9.16 -18.26 -24.44
C VAL A 103 10.01 -18.75 -23.25
N GLY A 104 9.79 -19.98 -22.78
CA GLY A 104 10.52 -20.57 -21.66
C GLY A 104 10.08 -20.08 -20.28
N LEU A 105 8.89 -19.47 -20.17
CA LEU A 105 8.26 -19.09 -18.91
C LEU A 105 7.17 -20.12 -18.53
N THR A 106 6.32 -19.78 -17.56
CA THR A 106 5.28 -20.67 -17.05
C THR A 106 4.14 -20.83 -18.07
N GLY A 107 3.68 -22.07 -18.26
CA GLY A 107 2.47 -22.36 -19.04
C GLY A 107 1.18 -22.06 -18.26
N THR A 108 0.03 -22.35 -18.86
CA THR A 108 -1.25 -22.18 -18.16
C THR A 108 -1.35 -23.12 -16.95
N ILE A 109 -1.71 -22.58 -15.79
CA ILE A 109 -1.99 -23.33 -14.56
C ILE A 109 -3.30 -22.81 -13.98
N GLN A 110 -4.29 -23.69 -13.86
CA GLN A 110 -5.50 -23.40 -13.08
C GLN A 110 -5.31 -23.97 -11.66
N GLY A 111 -5.06 -23.07 -10.71
CA GLY A 111 -5.04 -23.40 -9.29
C GLY A 111 -6.42 -23.37 -8.63
N ASP A 112 -6.43 -23.37 -7.31
CA ASP A 112 -7.61 -23.34 -6.42
C ASP A 112 -7.50 -22.28 -5.30
N PHE A 113 -6.46 -21.46 -5.32
CA PHE A 113 -6.24 -20.40 -4.35
C PHE A 113 -7.38 -19.38 -4.39
N THR A 114 -7.89 -19.03 -3.21
CA THR A 114 -9.02 -18.11 -3.08
C THR A 114 -8.67 -17.02 -2.07
N ASN A 115 -8.76 -15.77 -2.51
CA ASN A 115 -8.61 -14.61 -1.64
C ASN A 115 -9.91 -14.31 -0.88
N ALA A 116 -9.81 -13.57 0.21
CA ALA A 116 -10.95 -13.10 1.00
C ALA A 116 -10.84 -11.58 1.20
N TYR A 117 -11.09 -10.84 0.12
CA TYR A 117 -10.94 -9.38 0.08
C TYR A 117 -12.03 -8.62 0.84
N GLU A 118 -11.59 -7.64 1.62
CA GLU A 118 -12.42 -6.68 2.33
C GLU A 118 -11.88 -5.26 2.08
N GLU A 119 -12.69 -4.40 1.48
CA GLU A 119 -12.36 -3.00 1.31
C GLU A 119 -12.54 -2.25 2.64
N GLN A 120 -11.52 -1.50 3.03
CA GLN A 120 -11.55 -0.65 4.23
C GLN A 120 -11.03 0.74 3.92
N THR A 121 -11.28 1.68 4.83
CA THR A 121 -10.71 3.02 4.80
C THR A 121 -10.11 3.32 6.17
N ILE A 122 -8.82 3.57 6.23
CA ILE A 122 -8.08 3.84 7.47
C ILE A 122 -7.51 5.25 7.35
N GLU A 123 -7.86 6.13 8.29
CA GLU A 123 -7.47 7.56 8.25
C GLU A 123 -7.80 8.27 6.92
N GLY A 124 -8.90 7.85 6.28
CA GLY A 124 -9.37 8.41 5.00
C GLY A 124 -8.64 7.87 3.77
N ASP A 125 -7.70 6.95 3.93
CA ASP A 125 -6.98 6.28 2.85
C ASP A 125 -7.55 4.86 2.61
N PRO A 126 -7.87 4.47 1.36
CA PRO A 126 -8.48 3.16 1.08
C PRO A 126 -7.44 2.04 1.12
N VAL A 127 -7.83 0.88 1.64
CA VAL A 127 -7.02 -0.35 1.65
C VAL A 127 -7.89 -1.56 1.30
N ILE A 128 -7.26 -2.62 0.77
CA ILE A 128 -7.90 -3.93 0.63
C ILE A 128 -7.20 -4.88 1.61
N VAL A 129 -7.95 -5.39 2.57
CA VAL A 129 -7.49 -6.44 3.48
C VAL A 129 -7.82 -7.78 2.84
N ASP A 130 -6.82 -8.63 2.63
CA ASP A 130 -7.05 -10.01 2.25
C ASP A 130 -6.99 -10.91 3.49
N ARG A 131 -8.15 -11.39 3.95
CA ARG A 131 -8.25 -12.25 5.14
C ARG A 131 -7.63 -13.63 4.91
N ALA A 132 -7.46 -14.07 3.66
CA ALA A 132 -6.89 -15.37 3.35
C ALA A 132 -5.37 -15.39 3.60
N THR A 133 -4.68 -14.29 3.29
CA THR A 133 -3.22 -14.15 3.44
C THR A 133 -2.80 -13.29 4.62
N GLY A 134 -3.72 -12.50 5.19
CA GLY A 134 -3.43 -11.51 6.23
C GLY A 134 -2.74 -10.25 5.69
N LEU A 135 -2.59 -10.12 4.37
CA LEU A 135 -1.94 -8.97 3.74
C LEU A 135 -2.90 -7.80 3.60
N ILE A 136 -2.34 -6.59 3.68
CA ILE A 136 -3.08 -5.36 3.35
C ILE A 136 -2.47 -4.74 2.11
N TRP A 137 -3.32 -4.45 1.14
CA TRP A 137 -2.94 -3.97 -0.17
C TRP A 137 -3.36 -2.53 -0.40
N GLN A 138 -2.52 -1.83 -1.15
CA GLN A 138 -2.89 -0.56 -1.74
C GLN A 138 -3.85 -0.79 -2.94
N PRO A 139 -5.11 -0.29 -2.91
CA PRO A 139 -6.11 -0.58 -3.94
C PRO A 139 -5.79 0.11 -5.28
N SER A 140 -5.26 1.34 -5.20
CA SER A 140 -4.68 2.07 -6.32
C SER A 140 -3.20 2.24 -6.07
N GLY A 141 -2.39 1.74 -7.00
CA GLY A 141 -0.95 1.77 -6.93
C GLY A 141 -0.31 3.10 -7.35
N SER A 142 0.86 3.03 -7.97
CA SER A 142 1.44 4.19 -8.64
C SER A 142 0.53 4.68 -9.77
N PRO A 143 0.34 6.00 -9.94
CA PRO A 143 -0.51 6.54 -11.00
C PRO A 143 0.10 6.38 -12.40
N ASP A 144 1.42 6.22 -12.47
CA ASP A 144 2.19 6.06 -13.69
C ASP A 144 3.14 4.86 -13.56
N PRO A 145 3.61 4.28 -14.68
CA PRO A 145 4.72 3.33 -14.67
C PRO A 145 6.00 4.01 -14.16
N LEU A 146 6.71 3.35 -13.26
CA LEU A 146 7.91 3.84 -12.60
C LEU A 146 9.11 2.96 -12.93
N SER A 147 10.30 3.54 -13.04
CA SER A 147 11.54 2.75 -13.05
C SER A 147 11.70 2.02 -11.72
N TRP A 148 12.59 1.03 -11.66
CA TRP A 148 12.83 0.29 -10.43
C TRP A 148 13.22 1.20 -9.24
N ASP A 149 14.12 2.16 -9.46
CA ASP A 149 14.53 3.12 -8.43
C ASP A 149 13.37 4.03 -8.00
N GLN A 150 12.54 4.47 -8.96
CA GLN A 150 11.34 5.27 -8.67
C GLN A 150 10.28 4.46 -7.91
N ALA A 151 10.19 3.16 -8.15
CA ALA A 151 9.29 2.28 -7.42
C ALA A 151 9.70 2.14 -5.95
N GLN A 152 11.00 2.05 -5.66
CA GLN A 152 11.52 2.07 -4.29
C GLN A 152 11.22 3.41 -3.60
N GLU A 153 11.45 4.53 -4.30
CA GLU A 153 11.14 5.86 -3.80
C GLU A 153 9.63 6.05 -3.55
N TYR A 154 8.77 5.52 -4.41
CA TYR A 154 7.33 5.55 -4.21
C TYR A 154 6.90 4.89 -2.88
N VAL A 155 7.46 3.71 -2.59
CA VAL A 155 7.22 3.02 -1.32
C VAL A 155 7.80 3.79 -0.13
N ALA A 156 8.98 4.38 -0.27
CA ALA A 156 9.56 5.22 0.77
C ALA A 156 8.65 6.42 1.10
N GLN A 157 8.06 7.05 0.07
CA GLN A 157 7.09 8.13 0.24
C GLN A 157 5.78 7.67 0.89
N LEU A 158 5.27 6.48 0.54
CA LEU A 158 4.12 5.87 1.24
C LEU A 158 4.36 5.74 2.74
N ASN A 159 5.55 5.28 3.12
CA ASN A 159 5.92 5.11 4.52
C ASN A 159 6.15 6.43 5.23
N GLN A 160 6.79 7.40 4.57
CA GLN A 160 7.03 8.73 5.13
C GLN A 160 5.72 9.46 5.46
N ARG A 161 4.71 9.33 4.60
CA ARG A 161 3.38 9.94 4.81
C ARG A 161 2.43 9.11 5.66
N GLN A 162 2.88 7.96 6.16
CA GLN A 162 2.10 7.04 6.96
C GLN A 162 0.76 6.65 6.29
N TYR A 163 0.80 6.26 5.01
CA TYR A 163 -0.42 5.91 4.27
C TYR A 163 -1.27 4.90 5.05
N ALA A 164 -2.56 5.20 5.23
CA ALA A 164 -3.46 4.39 6.03
C ALA A 164 -2.95 4.10 7.47
N ALA A 165 -2.27 5.08 8.08
CA ALA A 165 -1.64 5.00 9.40
C ALA A 165 -0.46 3.99 9.53
N TYR A 166 0.12 3.55 8.40
CA TYR A 166 1.18 2.54 8.40
C TYR A 166 2.48 3.01 7.75
N THR A 167 3.61 2.47 8.21
CA THR A 167 4.98 2.86 7.82
C THR A 167 5.84 1.70 7.32
N ASP A 168 5.24 0.54 7.11
CA ASP A 168 5.85 -0.73 6.73
C ASP A 168 5.35 -1.22 5.36
N TRP A 169 4.83 -0.32 4.52
CA TRP A 169 4.55 -0.61 3.12
C TRP A 169 5.82 -1.02 2.39
N ARG A 170 5.68 -1.97 1.48
CA ARG A 170 6.78 -2.51 0.68
C ARG A 170 6.32 -2.90 -0.71
N LEU A 171 7.29 -3.15 -1.58
CA LEU A 171 7.02 -3.89 -2.81
C LEU A 171 6.69 -5.35 -2.45
N PRO A 172 5.69 -5.95 -3.12
CA PRO A 172 5.29 -7.33 -2.88
C PRO A 172 6.31 -8.30 -3.46
N THR A 173 6.45 -9.48 -2.88
CA THR A 173 7.19 -10.57 -3.52
C THR A 173 6.41 -11.10 -4.73
N VAL A 174 7.06 -11.88 -5.61
CA VAL A 174 6.39 -12.56 -6.71
C VAL A 174 5.28 -13.49 -6.22
N GLU A 175 5.46 -14.09 -5.04
CA GLU A 175 4.48 -14.99 -4.43
C GLU A 175 3.24 -14.25 -3.96
N GLU A 176 3.42 -13.10 -3.30
CA GLU A 176 2.31 -12.25 -2.86
C GLU A 176 1.57 -11.62 -4.04
N LEU A 177 2.29 -11.11 -5.04
CA LEU A 177 1.64 -10.44 -6.15
C LEU A 177 0.95 -11.43 -7.10
N ALA A 178 1.48 -12.65 -7.24
CA ALA A 178 0.84 -13.73 -8.01
C ALA A 178 -0.43 -14.24 -7.34
N SER A 179 -0.58 -14.11 -6.02
CA SER A 179 -1.81 -14.51 -5.32
C SER A 179 -3.02 -13.67 -5.71
N LEU A 180 -2.81 -12.48 -6.31
CA LEU A 180 -3.85 -11.61 -6.84
C LEU A 180 -4.33 -11.98 -8.26
N LEU A 181 -3.66 -12.92 -8.93
CA LEU A 181 -4.06 -13.35 -10.26
C LEU A 181 -5.34 -14.19 -10.19
N GLU A 182 -6.38 -13.72 -10.88
CA GLU A 182 -7.61 -14.48 -11.10
C GLU A 182 -7.47 -15.40 -12.32
N PHE A 183 -8.17 -16.53 -12.33
CA PHE A 183 -8.15 -17.41 -13.50
C PHE A 183 -8.96 -16.86 -14.68
N GLU A 184 -10.10 -16.24 -14.39
CA GLU A 184 -10.97 -15.64 -15.39
C GLU A 184 -10.78 -14.12 -15.43
N GLN A 185 -10.91 -13.55 -16.62
CA GLN A 185 -10.89 -12.10 -16.77
C GLN A 185 -12.11 -11.48 -16.09
N GLN A 186 -11.85 -10.61 -15.14
CA GLN A 186 -12.85 -9.79 -14.49
C GLN A 186 -13.18 -8.60 -15.39
N ASN A 187 -14.47 -8.32 -15.57
CA ASN A 187 -14.98 -7.26 -16.45
C ASN A 187 -14.41 -7.30 -17.88
N GLY A 188 -13.97 -8.47 -18.35
CA GLY A 188 -13.43 -8.70 -19.70
C GLY A 188 -12.10 -8.00 -20.00
N THR A 189 -11.37 -7.52 -18.99
CA THR A 189 -10.15 -6.72 -19.22
C THR A 189 -8.92 -7.18 -18.44
N TYR A 190 -9.07 -7.61 -17.17
CA TYR A 190 -7.94 -7.97 -16.31
C TYR A 190 -8.19 -9.26 -15.53
N TYR A 191 -7.13 -10.02 -15.28
CA TYR A 191 -7.10 -11.17 -14.37
C TYR A 191 -6.84 -10.71 -12.93
N LEU A 192 -7.71 -9.84 -12.42
CA LEU A 192 -7.58 -9.18 -11.12
C LEU A 192 -8.97 -8.82 -10.60
N ASP A 193 -9.21 -9.01 -9.29
CA ASP A 193 -10.50 -8.66 -8.67
C ASP A 193 -10.86 -7.18 -8.89
N PRO A 194 -12.12 -6.84 -9.24
CA PRO A 194 -12.54 -5.47 -9.53
C PRO A 194 -12.38 -4.44 -8.40
N ARG A 195 -12.12 -4.88 -7.16
CA ARG A 195 -11.80 -3.98 -6.04
C ARG A 195 -10.47 -3.26 -6.24
N PHE A 196 -9.55 -3.87 -6.99
CA PHE A 196 -8.30 -3.23 -7.33
C PHE A 196 -8.45 -2.32 -8.55
N ASP A 197 -7.74 -1.19 -8.54
CA ASP A 197 -7.66 -0.29 -9.68
C ASP A 197 -6.97 -0.97 -10.87
N ALA A 198 -7.67 -0.98 -12.00
CA ALA A 198 -7.24 -1.60 -13.25
C ALA A 198 -6.09 -0.84 -13.96
N THR A 199 -5.78 0.39 -13.54
CA THR A 199 -4.70 1.22 -14.12
C THR A 199 -3.36 0.50 -14.03
N GLN A 200 -3.09 -0.18 -12.90
CA GLN A 200 -1.84 -0.91 -12.68
C GLN A 200 -1.88 -2.29 -13.37
N SER A 201 -1.77 -2.26 -14.69
CA SER A 201 -1.89 -3.43 -15.58
C SER A 201 -0.80 -4.49 -15.40
N HIS A 202 0.35 -4.11 -14.85
CA HIS A 202 1.47 -4.97 -14.51
C HIS A 202 2.31 -4.27 -13.43
N CYS A 203 2.74 -5.03 -12.41
CA CYS A 203 3.41 -4.46 -11.25
C CYS A 203 4.75 -5.10 -10.98
N TRP A 204 5.71 -4.25 -10.61
CA TRP A 204 6.99 -4.66 -10.05
C TRP A 204 6.80 -5.51 -8.78
N THR A 205 7.65 -6.52 -8.63
CA THR A 205 7.83 -7.27 -7.37
C THR A 205 9.13 -6.84 -6.69
N SER A 206 9.38 -7.31 -5.47
CA SER A 206 10.65 -7.15 -4.76
C SER A 206 11.73 -8.16 -5.15
N ASP A 207 11.42 -9.14 -6.00
CA ASP A 207 12.29 -10.29 -6.23
C ASP A 207 13.17 -10.10 -7.49
N PRO A 208 14.50 -10.01 -7.33
CA PRO A 208 15.42 -10.01 -8.46
C PRO A 208 15.44 -11.38 -9.15
N VAL A 209 15.66 -11.38 -10.46
CA VAL A 209 15.79 -12.63 -11.21
C VAL A 209 17.17 -13.23 -11.02
N ALA A 210 17.24 -14.54 -10.77
CA ALA A 210 18.49 -15.30 -10.70
C ALA A 210 19.04 -15.60 -12.10
N THR A 211 19.59 -14.60 -12.79
CA THR A 211 20.28 -14.79 -14.08
C THR A 211 21.68 -14.20 -14.08
N SER A 212 22.57 -14.75 -14.92
CA SER A 212 23.95 -14.29 -15.07
C SER A 212 24.11 -13.12 -16.05
N SER A 213 23.09 -12.78 -16.83
CA SER A 213 23.22 -11.93 -18.02
C SER A 213 22.49 -10.60 -17.95
N THR A 214 21.55 -10.41 -17.02
CA THR A 214 20.71 -9.20 -16.99
C THR A 214 20.29 -8.85 -15.56
N ASN A 215 20.41 -7.57 -15.21
CA ASN A 215 19.83 -7.02 -13.98
C ASN A 215 18.32 -6.81 -14.20
N ALA A 216 17.53 -7.78 -13.77
CA ALA A 216 16.09 -7.81 -13.98
C ALA A 216 15.35 -8.15 -12.69
N VAL A 217 14.08 -7.75 -12.63
CA VAL A 217 13.17 -7.97 -11.49
C VAL A 217 11.89 -8.59 -12.01
N TRP A 218 11.29 -9.49 -11.21
CA TRP A 218 10.02 -10.14 -11.55
C TRP A 218 8.87 -9.13 -11.58
N VAL A 219 7.93 -9.35 -12.49
CA VAL A 219 6.74 -8.54 -12.74
C VAL A 219 5.55 -9.48 -12.91
N VAL A 220 4.40 -9.10 -12.33
CA VAL A 220 3.14 -9.80 -12.55
C VAL A 220 2.25 -8.94 -13.44
N ALA A 221 1.80 -9.48 -14.57
CA ALA A 221 0.91 -8.82 -15.51
C ALA A 221 -0.54 -9.23 -15.28
N PHE A 222 -1.37 -8.31 -14.78
CA PHE A 222 -2.81 -8.52 -14.59
C PHE A 222 -3.58 -8.44 -15.90
N HIS A 223 -3.14 -7.61 -16.87
CA HIS A 223 -3.88 -7.46 -18.13
C HIS A 223 -3.89 -8.74 -18.98
N SER A 224 -2.85 -9.55 -18.84
CA SER A 224 -2.64 -10.77 -19.61
C SER A 224 -2.53 -12.02 -18.74
N GLY A 225 -2.43 -11.88 -17.42
CA GLY A 225 -2.51 -12.99 -16.48
C GLY A 225 -1.30 -13.91 -16.54
N HIS A 226 -0.10 -13.35 -16.50
CA HIS A 226 1.14 -14.12 -16.45
C HIS A 226 2.22 -13.42 -15.63
N ILE A 227 3.26 -14.19 -15.30
CA ILE A 227 4.44 -13.72 -14.60
C ILE A 227 5.61 -13.66 -15.60
N PHE A 228 6.31 -12.53 -15.63
CA PHE A 228 7.48 -12.31 -16.47
C PHE A 228 8.50 -11.47 -15.70
N TYR A 229 9.58 -11.05 -16.34
CA TYR A 229 10.55 -10.15 -15.72
C TYR A 229 11.02 -9.11 -16.72
N ASP A 230 11.35 -7.94 -16.19
CA ASP A 230 11.87 -6.83 -16.97
C ASP A 230 13.21 -6.35 -16.42
N PRO A 231 14.10 -5.82 -17.29
CA PRO A 231 15.28 -5.09 -16.85
C PRO A 231 14.90 -3.89 -16.00
N VAL A 232 15.73 -3.55 -15.00
CA VAL A 232 15.46 -2.45 -14.04
C VAL A 232 15.36 -1.05 -14.67
N ASP A 233 15.80 -0.89 -15.92
CA ASP A 233 15.72 0.37 -16.68
C ASP A 233 14.37 0.56 -17.42
N ARG A 234 13.52 -0.48 -17.44
CA ARG A 234 12.12 -0.39 -17.87
C ARG A 234 11.27 0.25 -16.80
N THR A 235 10.01 0.50 -17.14
CA THR A 235 9.02 1.05 -16.21
C THR A 235 7.84 0.10 -16.08
N ASN A 236 7.43 -0.16 -14.84
CA ASN A 236 6.24 -0.94 -14.50
C ASN A 236 5.51 -0.23 -13.35
N TYR A 237 4.24 -0.56 -13.10
CA TYR A 237 3.51 0.05 -11.99
C TYR A 237 3.96 -0.52 -10.63
N VAL A 238 3.54 0.13 -9.56
CA VAL A 238 3.71 -0.35 -8.19
C VAL A 238 2.35 -0.60 -7.59
N ARG A 239 2.18 -1.74 -6.90
CA ARG A 239 1.07 -1.96 -5.97
C ARG A 239 1.68 -2.38 -4.64
N ALA A 240 1.65 -1.50 -3.64
CA ALA A 240 2.29 -1.76 -2.37
C ALA A 240 1.47 -2.74 -1.52
N VAL A 241 2.19 -3.51 -0.70
CA VAL A 241 1.63 -4.46 0.28
C VAL A 241 2.26 -4.22 1.64
N ARG A 242 1.60 -4.68 2.70
CA ARG A 242 2.18 -4.87 4.02
C ARG A 242 1.74 -6.22 4.60
#